data_AF-A0A2W4TBW2-F1
#
_entry.id   AF-A0A2W4TBW2-F1
#
_cell.length_a   1.000
_cell.length_b   1.000
_cell.length_c   1.000
_cell.angle_alpha   90.00
_cell.angle_beta   90.00
_cell.angle_gamma   90.00
#
_symmetry.space_group_name_H-M   'P 1'
#
loop_
_entity.id
_entity.type
_entity.pdbx_description
1 polymer ?
#
loop_
_entity_poly.entity_id
_entity_poly.type
_entity_poly.pdbx_seq_one_letter_code
_entity_poly.pdbx_strand_id
1 'polypeptide(L)'
;MANGNIERFLGGSLLSVMIRLLFISLLVGAAMAFLGLSPRALFEAAARFVRSLGDLGFGAVREIGQWVLAGALLVVPLWLLSRLFAARR
;
A
#
# COMPACT_ATOMS: atom_id res chain seq x y z
N MET A 1 -12.80 33.80 -26.61
CA MET A 1 -13.53 33.81 -25.32
C MET A 1 -12.94 32.73 -24.42
N ALA A 2 -11.89 33.03 -23.66
CA ALA A 2 -11.15 32.03 -22.86
C ALA A 2 -10.69 32.57 -21.49
N ASN A 3 -11.39 33.57 -20.94
CA ASN A 3 -10.95 34.25 -19.70
C ASN A 3 -11.79 33.88 -18.46
N GLY A 4 -12.90 33.15 -18.61
CA GLY A 4 -13.83 32.87 -17.50
C GLY A 4 -13.49 31.69 -16.58
N ASN A 5 -12.50 30.86 -16.94
CA ASN A 5 -12.10 29.69 -16.15
C ASN A 5 -10.93 29.98 -15.19
N ILE A 6 -10.09 30.96 -15.53
CA ILE A 6 -8.94 31.36 -14.70
C ILE A 6 -9.44 32.14 -13.47
N GLU A 7 -10.42 33.02 -13.63
CA GLU A 7 -11.01 33.79 -12.52
C GLU A 7 -11.77 32.94 -11.50
N ARG A 8 -12.34 31.78 -11.88
CA ARG A 8 -12.97 30.84 -10.92
C ARG A 8 -11.94 29.97 -10.20
N PHE A 9 -10.79 29.69 -10.82
CA PHE A 9 -9.62 29.12 -10.15
C PHE A 9 -8.94 30.12 -9.19
N LEU A 10 -9.02 31.42 -9.49
CA LEU A 10 -8.55 32.51 -8.62
C LEU A 10 -9.60 32.96 -7.58
N GLY A 11 -10.88 32.63 -7.76
CA GLY A 11 -12.00 33.05 -6.90
C GLY A 11 -12.40 32.09 -5.77
N GLY A 12 -11.90 30.84 -5.79
CA GLY A 12 -11.84 29.93 -4.63
C GLY A 12 -10.41 29.52 -4.28
N SER A 13 -9.46 30.18 -4.96
CA SER A 13 -8.03 30.28 -4.75
C SER A 13 -7.27 28.97 -4.54
N LEU A 14 -6.86 28.35 -5.65
CA LEU A 14 -5.71 27.43 -5.69
C LEU A 14 -4.49 28.03 -4.97
N LEU A 15 -4.34 29.36 -5.02
CA LEU A 15 -3.33 30.12 -4.29
C LEU A 15 -3.50 30.01 -2.76
N SER A 16 -4.73 30.09 -2.25
CA SER A 16 -5.07 29.90 -0.83
C SER A 16 -4.75 28.48 -0.38
N VAL A 17 -5.02 27.48 -1.22
CA VAL A 17 -4.65 26.08 -0.96
C VAL A 17 -3.13 25.93 -0.90
N MET A 18 -2.38 26.53 -1.84
CA MET A 18 -0.91 26.52 -1.85
C MET A 18 -0.32 27.18 -0.60
N ILE A 19 -0.84 28.33 -0.19
CA ILE A 19 -0.41 29.03 1.03
C ILE A 19 -0.72 28.20 2.28
N ARG A 20 -1.91 27.60 2.34
CA ARG A 20 -2.30 26.73 3.46
C ARG A 20 -1.43 25.48 3.54
N LEU A 21 -1.14 24.84 2.41
CA LEU A 21 -0.22 23.71 2.31
C LEU A 21 1.20 24.09 2.76
N LEU A 22 1.70 25.25 2.32
CA LEU A 22 2.99 25.77 2.74
C LEU A 22 3.04 25.97 4.26
N PHE A 23 2.01 26.59 4.83
CA PHE A 23 1.91 26.84 6.26
C PHE A 23 1.82 25.53 7.06
N ILE A 24 1.00 24.58 6.61
CA ILE A 24 0.87 23.25 7.23
C ILE A 24 2.20 22.49 7.13
N SER A 25 2.89 22.51 5.98
CA SER A 25 4.19 21.87 5.82
C SER A 25 5.26 22.47 6.74
N LEU A 26 5.26 23.80 6.92
CA LEU A 26 6.14 24.50 7.87
C LEU A 26 5.84 24.09 9.31
N LEU A 27 4.55 24.05 9.68
CA LEU A 27 4.13 23.67 11.02
C LEU A 27 4.49 22.21 11.33
N VAL A 28 4.26 21.29 10.38
CA VAL A 28 4.62 19.87 10.49
C VAL A 28 6.14 19.70 10.53
N GLY A 29 6.89 20.45 9.70
CA GLY A 29 8.35 20.46 9.72
C GLY A 29 8.92 20.95 11.06
N ALA A 30 8.35 22.01 11.61
CA ALA A 30 8.71 22.50 12.94
C ALA A 30 8.36 21.47 14.02
N ALA A 31 7.17 20.87 13.98
CA ALA A 31 6.77 19.82 14.91
C ALA A 31 7.71 18.60 14.85
N MET A 32 8.10 18.15 13.65
CA MET A 32 9.12 17.12 13.46
C MET A 32 10.45 17.51 14.10
N ALA A 33 10.92 18.74 13.89
CA ALA A 33 12.15 19.24 14.50
C ALA A 33 12.06 19.33 16.03
N PHE A 34 10.91 19.76 16.58
CA PHE A 34 10.64 19.78 18.02
C PHE A 34 10.65 18.37 18.63
N LEU A 35 10.12 17.37 17.93
CA LEU A 35 10.16 15.97 18.34
C LEU A 35 11.53 15.30 18.11
N GLY A 36 12.50 16.01 17.54
CA GLY A 36 13.80 15.45 17.14
C GLY A 36 13.71 14.43 16.00
N LEU A 37 12.56 14.34 15.34
CA LEU A 37 12.30 13.41 14.25
C LEU A 37 12.83 14.01 12.94
N SER A 38 13.96 13.48 12.45
CA SER A 38 14.44 13.86 11.13
C SER A 38 13.58 13.23 10.03
N PRO A 39 13.34 13.93 8.90
CA PRO A 39 12.58 13.38 7.76
C PRO A 39 13.16 12.04 7.26
N ARG A 40 14.48 11.89 7.36
CA ARG A 40 15.20 10.66 6.99
C ARG A 40 14.88 9.51 7.95
N ALA A 41 14.86 9.77 9.26
CA ALA A 41 14.54 8.74 10.26
C ALA A 41 13.11 8.20 10.10
N LEU A 42 12.15 9.05 9.74
CA LEU A 42 10.77 8.65 9.44
C LEU A 42 10.70 7.72 8.22
N PHE A 43 11.40 8.08 7.14
CA PHE A 43 11.46 7.25 5.94
C PHE A 43 12.19 5.93 6.19
N GLU A 44 13.29 5.95 6.94
CA GLU A 44 14.00 4.75 7.36
C GLU A 44 13.17 3.85 8.28
N ALA A 45 12.39 4.43 9.20
CA ALA A 45 11.49 3.68 10.06
C ALA A 45 10.39 2.98 9.23
N ALA A 46 9.78 3.69 8.28
CA ALA A 46 8.81 3.11 7.35
C ALA A 46 9.43 2.01 6.48
N ALA A 47 10.62 2.25 5.92
CA ALA A 47 11.33 1.26 5.11
C ALA A 47 11.72 0.01 5.93
N ARG A 48 12.17 0.18 7.18
CA ARG A 48 12.45 -0.92 8.11
C ARG A 48 11.17 -1.69 8.44
N PHE A 49 10.06 -1.00 8.67
CA PHE A 49 8.77 -1.63 8.95
C PHE A 49 8.24 -2.47 7.78
N VAL A 50 8.35 -1.94 6.55
CA VAL A 50 7.98 -2.67 5.32
C VAL A 50 8.90 -3.89 5.12
N ARG A 51 10.21 -3.76 5.36
CA ARG A 51 11.14 -4.88 5.27
C ARG A 51 10.87 -5.94 6.35
N SER A 52 10.61 -5.55 7.60
CA SER A 52 10.27 -6.50 8.65
C SER A 52 8.94 -7.21 8.36
N LEU A 53 7.94 -6.50 7.84
CA LEU A 53 6.70 -7.12 7.35
C LEU A 53 6.93 -8.08 6.19
N GLY A 54 7.84 -7.74 5.27
CA GLY A 54 8.25 -8.62 4.17
C GLY A 54 8.93 -9.88 4.69
N ASP A 55 9.90 -9.76 5.58
CA ASP A 55 10.67 -10.89 6.12
C ASP A 55 9.80 -11.82 7.00
N LEU A 56 8.92 -11.25 7.84
CA LEU A 56 7.92 -12.03 8.59
C LEU A 56 6.88 -12.64 7.65
N GLY A 57 6.44 -11.88 6.65
CA GLY A 57 5.47 -12.31 5.65
C GLY A 57 5.99 -13.45 4.79
N PHE A 58 7.25 -13.44 4.38
CA PHE A 58 7.86 -14.53 3.59
C PHE A 58 7.91 -15.85 4.38
N GLY A 59 8.08 -15.80 5.70
CA GLY A 59 7.96 -16.97 6.57
C GLY A 59 6.53 -17.51 6.61
N ALA A 60 5.56 -16.63 6.87
CA ALA A 60 4.14 -17.01 6.91
C ALA A 60 3.60 -17.48 5.55
N VAL A 61 4.03 -16.86 4.45
CA VAL A 61 3.66 -17.24 3.08
C VAL A 61 4.21 -18.62 2.73
N ARG A 62 5.41 -18.98 3.22
CA ARG A 62 5.97 -20.33 3.03
C ARG A 62 5.15 -21.38 3.76
N GLU A 63 4.75 -21.10 4.98
CA GLU A 63 3.90 -22.00 5.77
C GLU A 63 2.52 -22.15 5.10
N ILE A 64 1.83 -21.05 4.76
CA ILE A 64 0.56 -21.08 4.01
C ILE A 64 0.73 -21.85 2.69
N GLY A 65 1.83 -21.63 1.98
CA GLY A 65 2.17 -22.36 0.76
C GLY A 65 2.27 -23.87 0.99
N GLN A 66 2.86 -24.32 2.10
CA GLN A 66 2.90 -25.75 2.47
C GLN A 66 1.51 -26.31 2.77
N TRP A 67 0.65 -25.57 3.48
CA TRP A 67 -0.74 -25.97 3.73
C TRP A 67 -1.54 -26.06 2.42
N VAL A 68 -1.37 -25.09 1.51
CA VAL A 68 -2.00 -25.10 0.18
C VAL A 68 -1.49 -26.26 -0.67
N LEU A 69 -0.18 -26.51 -0.69
CA LEU A 69 0.43 -27.65 -1.40
C LEU A 69 -0.05 -28.99 -0.85
N ALA A 70 -0.15 -29.13 0.48
CA ALA A 70 -0.67 -30.34 1.13
C ALA A 70 -2.14 -30.59 0.76
N GLY A 71 -2.98 -29.54 0.75
CA GLY A 71 -4.35 -29.62 0.29
C GLY A 71 -4.44 -29.95 -1.20
N ALA A 72 -3.63 -29.29 -2.03
CA ALA A 72 -3.56 -29.54 -3.47
C ALA A 72 -3.15 -30.99 -3.78
N LEU A 73 -2.26 -31.58 -2.98
CA LEU A 73 -1.84 -32.97 -3.15
C LEU A 73 -2.99 -33.96 -3.00
N LEU A 74 -4.00 -33.64 -2.18
CA LEU A 74 -5.22 -34.45 -2.04
C LEU A 74 -6.30 -34.08 -3.05
N VAL A 75 -6.54 -32.79 -3.28
CA VAL A 75 -7.63 -32.30 -4.14
C VAL A 75 -7.36 -32.58 -5.61
N VAL A 76 -6.12 -32.43 -6.08
CA VAL A 76 -5.78 -32.60 -7.50
C VAL A 76 -6.04 -34.04 -7.99
N PRO A 77 -5.59 -35.10 -7.30
CA PRO A 77 -5.93 -36.47 -7.69
C PRO A 77 -7.42 -36.76 -7.61
N LEU A 78 -8.09 -36.32 -6.53
CA LEU A 78 -9.52 -36.55 -6.34
C LEU A 78 -10.34 -35.90 -7.47
N TRP A 79 -9.98 -34.67 -7.82
CA TRP A 79 -10.59 -33.94 -8.93
C TRP A 79 -10.34 -34.66 -10.25
N LEU A 80 -9.10 -35.10 -10.52
CA LEU A 80 -8.75 -35.80 -11.75
C LEU A 80 -9.54 -37.11 -11.91
N LEU A 81 -9.66 -37.89 -10.83
CA LEU A 81 -10.48 -39.11 -10.78
C LEU A 81 -11.95 -38.78 -11.06
N SER A 82 -12.53 -37.82 -10.33
CA SER A 82 -13.92 -37.40 -10.52
C SER A 82 -14.20 -36.93 -11.96
N ARG A 83 -13.25 -36.21 -12.55
CA ARG A 83 -13.28 -35.71 -13.92
C ARG A 83 -13.24 -36.85 -14.93
N LEU A 84 -12.39 -37.85 -14.72
CA LEU A 84 -12.25 -39.01 -15.60
C LEU A 84 -13.53 -39.87 -15.60
N PHE A 85 -14.15 -40.04 -14.43
CA PHE A 85 -15.43 -40.75 -14.31
C PHE A 85 -16.59 -39.96 -14.92
N ALA A 86 -16.62 -38.63 -14.74
CA ALA A 86 -17.63 -37.77 -15.35
C ALA A 86 -17.52 -37.71 -16.88
N ALA A 87 -16.31 -37.76 -17.43
CA ALA A 87 -16.07 -37.75 -18.88
C ALA A 87 -16.44 -39.07 -19.59
N ARG A 88 -16.69 -40.15 -18.83
CA ARG A 88 -17.04 -41.47 -19.38
C ARG A 88 -18.55 -41.72 -19.45
N ARG A 89 -19.38 -40.75 -19.07
CA ARG A 89 -20.84 -40.79 -19.11
C ARG A 89 -21.34 -39.92 -20.25
#